data_AF-A0A482VXH2-F1
#
_entry.id   AF-A0A482VXH2-F1
#
_cell.length_a   1.000
_cell.length_b   1.000
_cell.length_c   1.000
_cell.angle_alpha   90.00
_cell.angle_beta   90.00
_cell.angle_gamma   90.00
#
_symmetry.space_group_name_H-M   'P 1'
#
loop_
_entity.id
_entity.type
_entity.pdbx_description
1 polymer ?
#
loop_
_entity_poly.entity_id
_entity_poly.type
_entity_poly.pdbx_seq_one_letter_code
_entity_poly.pdbx_strand_id
1 'polypeptide(L)' 'MWLWLCPAVFLLGLLQEASPGPACRISEFPCRNGRCVRLNAYCDGNDDCGDLSDEPLYCTGK' A
#
# COMPACT_ATOMS: atom_id res chain seq x y z
N MET A 1 -22.41 17.86 25.23
CA MET A 1 -21.51 18.66 26.08
C MET A 1 -20.88 17.67 27.07
N TRP A 2 -19.73 17.03 26.88
CA TRP A 2 -18.49 17.21 26.12
C TRP A 2 -17.99 15.79 25.74
N LEU A 3 -17.84 15.41 24.47
CA LEU A 3 -16.64 15.55 23.63
C LEU A 3 -15.37 14.78 24.09
N TRP A 4 -15.04 13.68 23.37
CA TRP A 4 -13.69 13.09 23.08
C TRP A 4 -13.02 12.33 24.25
N LEU A 5 -12.63 11.04 24.20
CA LEU A 5 -11.85 10.28 23.20
C LEU A 5 -12.09 8.76 23.36
N CYS A 6 -12.03 8.02 22.25
CA CYS A 6 -12.13 6.57 22.14
C CYS A 6 -11.28 5.78 23.16
N PRO A 7 -11.67 4.54 23.52
CA PRO A 7 -10.89 3.62 24.37
C PRO A 7 -9.57 3.12 23.73
N ALA A 8 -9.03 3.83 22.74
CA ALA A 8 -7.92 3.40 21.88
C ALA A 8 -6.55 4.02 22.24
N VAL A 9 -6.38 4.61 23.43
CA VAL A 9 -5.16 5.41 23.73
C VAL A 9 -4.29 4.83 24.87
N PHE A 10 -4.64 3.71 25.49
CA PHE A 10 -3.99 3.30 26.76
C PHE A 10 -2.90 2.22 26.70
N LEU A 11 -2.51 1.69 25.53
CA LEU A 11 -1.38 0.75 25.44
C LEU A 11 -0.43 1.14 24.31
N LEU A 12 0.62 1.84 24.70
CA LEU A 12 1.81 2.18 23.93
C LEU A 12 2.29 0.98 23.09
N GLY A 13 2.11 1.04 21.78
CA GLY A 13 2.58 -0.02 20.88
C GLY A 13 2.02 -0.01 19.46
N LEU A 14 1.53 1.14 19.00
CA LEU A 14 1.31 1.55 17.60
C LEU A 14 1.03 0.40 16.62
N LEU A 15 -0.17 -0.17 16.70
CA LEU A 15 -0.77 -0.82 15.54
C LEU A 15 -0.88 0.25 14.45
N GLN A 16 -0.05 0.10 13.42
CA GLN A 16 -0.03 0.85 12.18
C GLN A 16 -1.18 1.84 12.01
N GLU A 17 -0.85 3.12 12.08
CA GLU A 17 -1.60 4.22 11.45
C GLU A 17 -1.59 3.99 9.92
N ALA A 18 -2.29 2.96 9.47
CA ALA A 18 -2.54 2.72 8.06
C ALA A 18 -3.76 3.54 7.67
N SER A 19 -3.48 4.67 7.03
CA SER A 19 -4.34 5.37 6.05
C SER A 19 -5.35 4.41 5.35
N PRO A 20 -6.52 4.87 4.88
CA PRO A 20 -7.50 4.01 4.20
C PRO A 20 -7.07 3.65 2.76
N GLY A 21 -5.86 3.14 2.61
CA GLY A 21 -5.33 2.43 1.45
C GLY A 21 -4.68 1.13 1.92
N PRO A 22 -4.41 0.16 1.02
CA PRO A 22 -3.75 -1.08 1.38
C PRO A 22 -2.41 -0.75 2.07
N ALA A 23 -2.24 -1.19 3.31
CA ALA A 23 -1.06 -0.94 4.11
C ALA A 23 0.12 -1.76 3.58
N CYS A 24 0.66 -1.38 2.43
CA CYS A 24 1.87 -1.99 1.89
C CYS A 24 3.07 -1.60 2.77
N ARG A 25 4.07 -2.49 2.84
CA ARG A 25 5.34 -2.17 3.51
C ARG A 25 6.05 -1.03 2.78
N ILE A 26 6.99 -0.36 3.46
CA ILE A 26 7.82 0.71 2.86
C ILE A 26 8.57 0.22 1.60
N SER A 27 8.86 -1.09 1.53
CA SER A 27 9.54 -1.76 0.42
C SER A 27 8.60 -2.39 -0.61
N GLU A 28 7.31 -2.04 -0.58
CA GLU A 28 6.29 -2.57 -1.47
C GLU A 28 5.57 -1.47 -2.24
N PHE A 29 5.13 -1.79 -3.45
CA PHE A 29 4.33 -0.92 -4.30
C PHE A 29 2.85 -1.30 -4.21
N PRO A 30 1.95 -0.34 -3.95
CA PRO A 30 0.51 -0.59 -3.91
C PRO A 30 -0.10 -0.66 -5.31
N CYS A 31 -0.68 -1.81 -5.64
CA CYS A 31 -1.48 -2.03 -6.85
C CYS A 31 -2.85 -1.35 -6.75
N ARG A 32 -3.49 -1.06 -7.89
CA ARG A 32 -4.84 -0.47 -7.91
C ARG A 32 -5.91 -1.42 -7.38
N ASN A 33 -5.73 -2.73 -7.56
CA ASN A 33 -6.59 -3.77 -7.01
C ASN A 33 -6.44 -4.00 -5.50
N GLY A 34 -5.59 -3.22 -4.82
CA GLY A 34 -5.39 -3.33 -3.37
C GLY A 34 -4.35 -4.36 -2.94
N ARG A 35 -3.67 -5.02 -3.89
CA ARG A 35 -2.52 -5.88 -3.60
C ARG A 35 -1.25 -5.04 -3.40
N CYS A 36 -0.25 -5.67 -2.80
CA CYS A 36 1.09 -5.11 -2.65
C CYS A 36 2.07 -6.02 -3.37
N VAL A 37 2.90 -5.45 -4.23
CA VAL A 37 4.03 -6.15 -4.88
C VAL A 37 5.33 -5.55 -4.39
N ARG A 38 6.47 -6.17 -4.69
CA ARG A 38 7.76 -5.59 -4.28
C ARG A 38 8.03 -4.31 -5.07
N LEU A 39 8.74 -3.36 -4.47
CA LEU A 39 9.11 -2.11 -5.17
C LEU A 39 9.96 -2.37 -6.44
N ASN A 40 10.68 -3.49 -6.50
CA ASN A 40 11.46 -3.89 -7.69
C ASN A 40 10.64 -4.62 -8.76
N ALA A 41 9.40 -4.99 -8.47
CA ALA A 41 8.42 -5.50 -9.44
C ALA A 41 7.80 -4.36 -10.26
N TYR A 42 7.93 -3.12 -9.80
CA TYR A 42 7.43 -1.99 -10.55
C TYR A 42 8.24 -1.79 -11.83
N CYS A 43 7.58 -1.81 -12.98
CA CYS A 43 8.21 -1.57 -14.28
C CYS A 43 9.33 -2.60 -14.55
N ASP A 44 9.13 -3.86 -14.18
CA ASP A 44 10.07 -4.96 -14.36
C ASP A 44 9.77 -5.82 -15.61
N GLY A 45 8.65 -5.54 -16.28
CA GLY A 45 8.20 -6.21 -17.49
C GLY A 45 7.25 -7.38 -17.25
N ASN A 46 6.83 -7.62 -16.01
CA ASN A 46 5.92 -8.70 -15.64
C ASN A 46 4.70 -8.14 -14.86
N ASP A 47 3.50 -8.65 -15.15
CA ASP A 47 2.27 -8.27 -14.42
C ASP A 47 2.22 -8.98 -13.07
N ASP A 48 2.86 -8.41 -12.05
CA ASP A 48 2.87 -8.95 -10.69
C ASP A 48 1.63 -8.53 -9.91
N CYS A 49 1.06 -7.36 -10.22
CA CYS A 49 -0.20 -6.92 -9.63
C CYS A 49 -1.39 -7.77 -10.10
N GLY A 50 -1.37 -8.27 -11.34
CA GLY A 50 -2.49 -8.95 -12.02
C GLY A 50 -3.57 -7.99 -12.52
N ASP A 51 -3.28 -6.69 -12.49
CA ASP A 51 -4.14 -5.61 -13.00
C ASP A 51 -3.35 -4.57 -13.81
N LEU A 52 -2.07 -4.86 -14.13
CA LEU A 52 -1.14 -4.00 -14.86
C LEU A 52 -0.89 -2.62 -14.20
N SER A 53 -1.17 -2.48 -12.90
CA SER A 53 -0.91 -1.22 -12.19
C SER A 53 0.58 -0.97 -11.95
N ASP A 54 1.36 -2.03 -11.89
CA ASP A 54 2.83 -2.07 -11.82
C ASP A 54 3.51 -1.95 -13.20
N GLU A 55 2.81 -2.30 -14.29
CA GLU A 55 3.29 -2.25 -15.67
C GLU A 55 2.51 -1.26 -16.57
N PRO A 56 2.52 0.06 -16.27
CA PRO A 56 1.80 1.05 -17.07
C PRO A 56 2.42 1.27 -18.46
N LEU A 57 1.67 1.85 -19.40
CA LEU A 57 2.12 2.07 -20.78
C LEU A 57 3.41 2.91 -20.93
N TYR A 58 3.79 3.72 -19.95
CA TYR A 58 5.04 4.46 -20.01
C TYR A 58 6.26 3.61 -19.60
N CYS A 59 6.03 2.43 -19.03
CA CYS A 59 7.03 1.41 -18.77
C CYS A 59 7.33 0.53 -19.99
N THR A 60 6.59 0.71 -21.09
CA THR A 60 6.81 -0.05 -22.33
C THR A 60 8.19 0.28 -22.91
N GLY A 61 9.15 -0.63 -22.76
CA GLY A 61 10.50 -0.49 -23.32
C GLY A 61 11.67 -0.70 -22.35
N LYS A 62 11.48 -1.40 -21.23
CA LYS A 62 12.59 -2.00 -20.49
C LYS A 62 13.33 -3.05 -21.31
#